data_AF-A0A558BS46-F1
#
_entry.id   AF-A0A558BS46-F1
#
_cell.length_a   1.000
_cell.length_b   1.000
_cell.length_c   1.000
_cell.angle_alpha   90.00
_cell.angle_beta   90.00
_cell.angle_gamma   90.00
#
_symmetry.space_group_name_H-M   'P 1'
#
loop_
_entity.id
_entity.type
_entity.pdbx_description
1 polymer ?
#
loop_
_entity_poly.entity_id
_entity_poly.type
_entity_poly.pdbx_seq_one_letter_code
_entity_poly.pdbx_strand_id
1 'polypeptide(L)'
;MTPSRNSYFSEARLVVAGLLLAALPLAAQAQQAGDLTGSRPSAASRPAASQSAKPSANADAGLAALIKESVDLNRATADEMPDLYGRFIDAVREQRRQWTERDWTNASDALSRLNARYEVVRTGIDMEDRIRIRSWQGEFRTLQGARKVNQKLDEKNVNVK
;
A
#
# COMPACT_ATOMS: atom_id res chain seq x y z
N MET A 1 -8.84 43.23 26.06
CA MET A 1 -9.87 43.25 25.00
C MET A 1 -9.67 42.00 24.14
N THR A 2 -10.32 40.91 24.51
CA THR A 2 -10.45 39.64 23.76
C THR A 2 -11.93 39.45 23.42
N PRO A 3 -12.32 38.50 22.57
CA PRO A 3 -12.02 38.36 21.14
C PRO A 3 -13.34 38.22 20.33
N SER A 4 -13.30 38.23 18.98
CA SER A 4 -14.46 37.84 18.17
C SER A 4 -14.19 36.57 17.37
N ARG A 5 -15.12 35.63 17.56
CA ARG A 5 -15.30 34.33 16.92
C ARG A 5 -15.59 34.49 15.43
N ASN A 6 -15.18 33.51 14.62
CA ASN A 6 -16.18 32.89 13.77
C ASN A 6 -15.91 31.39 13.56
N SER A 7 -16.95 30.63 13.84
CA SER A 7 -17.04 29.18 13.78
C SER A 7 -17.71 28.80 12.47
N TYR A 8 -17.22 27.77 11.79
CA TYR A 8 -18.08 26.95 10.92
C TYR A 8 -17.83 25.48 11.25
N PHE A 9 -18.79 24.94 11.99
CA PHE A 9 -19.05 23.52 12.16
C PHE A 9 -19.53 22.92 10.83
N SER A 10 -19.12 21.69 10.55
CA SER A 10 -19.93 20.78 9.73
C SER A 10 -19.89 19.40 10.36
N GLU A 11 -21.00 19.04 11.00
CA GLU A 11 -21.33 17.68 11.40
C GLU A 11 -22.14 17.00 10.31
N ALA A 12 -21.84 15.73 10.02
CA ALA A 12 -22.82 14.81 9.45
C ALA A 12 -22.47 13.35 9.80
N ARG A 13 -22.92 12.94 10.99
CA ARG A 13 -23.67 11.72 11.34
C ARG A 13 -23.27 10.35 10.74
N LEU A 14 -22.84 9.50 11.68
CA LEU A 14 -23.06 8.05 11.83
C LEU A 14 -24.28 7.46 11.11
N VAL A 15 -24.08 6.29 10.48
CA VAL A 15 -25.06 5.20 10.47
C VAL A 15 -24.34 3.89 10.83
N VAL A 16 -24.69 3.35 12.00
CA VAL A 16 -24.44 1.98 12.41
C VAL A 16 -25.64 1.15 11.95
N ALA A 17 -25.40 0.04 11.26
CA ALA A 17 -26.38 -1.02 11.09
C ALA A 17 -25.67 -2.36 11.24
N GLY A 18 -25.88 -2.99 12.39
CA GLY A 18 -25.59 -4.41 12.57
C GLY A 18 -26.68 -5.26 11.94
N LEU A 19 -26.32 -6.45 11.48
CA LEU A 19 -27.25 -7.56 11.35
C LEU A 19 -26.49 -8.89 11.51
N LEU A 20 -27.13 -9.78 12.26
CA LEU A 20 -26.63 -10.98 12.89
C LEU A 20 -27.22 -12.21 12.18
N LEU A 21 -26.54 -13.36 12.36
CA LEU A 21 -27.02 -14.76 12.29
C LEU A 21 -27.22 -15.48 10.92
N ALA A 22 -26.36 -16.50 10.76
CA ALA A 22 -26.61 -17.92 10.50
C ALA A 22 -27.11 -18.43 9.13
N ALA A 23 -26.38 -19.40 8.57
CA ALA A 23 -26.78 -20.82 8.52
C ALA A 23 -25.73 -21.67 7.77
N LEU A 24 -25.28 -22.77 8.39
CA LEU A 24 -24.51 -23.85 7.75
C LEU A 24 -25.47 -24.82 7.04
N PRO A 25 -25.10 -25.38 5.88
CA PRO A 25 -25.54 -26.70 5.49
C PRO A 25 -24.41 -27.72 5.69
N LEU A 26 -24.67 -28.64 6.63
CA LEU A 26 -24.04 -29.94 6.73
C LEU A 26 -24.62 -30.82 5.61
N ALA A 27 -23.80 -31.29 4.68
CA ALA A 27 -24.14 -32.37 3.77
C ALA A 27 -23.04 -33.42 3.82
N ALA A 28 -23.34 -34.52 4.51
CA ALA A 28 -22.61 -35.76 4.43
C ALA A 28 -22.90 -36.43 3.08
N GLN A 29 -21.87 -36.97 2.42
CA GLN A 29 -22.07 -38.06 1.49
C GLN A 29 -20.89 -39.03 1.51
N ALA A 30 -21.27 -40.30 1.44
CA ALA A 30 -20.50 -41.47 1.80
C ALA A 30 -19.43 -41.87 0.78
N GLN A 31 -18.37 -42.46 1.35
CA GLN A 31 -17.59 -43.62 0.89
C GLN A 31 -17.73 -44.09 -0.56
N GLN A 32 -16.58 -44.24 -1.23
CA GLN A 32 -16.33 -45.36 -2.12
C GLN A 32 -14.91 -45.89 -1.90
N ALA A 33 -14.87 -47.15 -1.46
CA ALA A 33 -13.70 -48.00 -1.36
C ALA A 33 -13.59 -48.86 -2.63
N GLY A 34 -12.35 -49.21 -2.99
CA GLY A 34 -11.95 -49.97 -4.19
C GLY A 34 -11.01 -49.10 -5.03
N ASP A 35 -9.81 -49.49 -5.41
CA ASP A 35 -9.35 -50.81 -5.83
C ASP A 35 -7.79 -50.85 -5.70
N LEU A 36 -7.26 -52.03 -5.40
CA LEU A 36 -5.82 -52.31 -5.29
C LEU A 36 -5.33 -52.96 -6.59
N THR A 37 -4.55 -52.24 -7.41
CA THR A 37 -3.69 -52.89 -8.41
C THR A 37 -2.50 -52.02 -8.86
N GLY A 38 -1.31 -52.62 -8.74
CA GLY A 38 -0.20 -52.57 -9.71
C GLY A 38 0.39 -51.24 -10.20
N SER A 39 1.54 -50.88 -9.64
CA SER A 39 2.79 -50.42 -10.30
C SER A 39 2.74 -49.59 -11.61
N ARG A 40 3.23 -48.34 -11.56
CA ARG A 40 4.46 -47.89 -12.28
C ARG A 40 4.88 -46.46 -11.87
N PRO A 41 6.19 -46.17 -11.68
CA PRO A 41 6.67 -44.82 -11.38
C PRO A 41 6.85 -44.00 -12.66
N SER A 42 6.50 -42.71 -12.61
CA SER A 42 7.03 -41.70 -13.52
C SER A 42 7.09 -40.37 -12.79
N ALA A 43 8.28 -40.09 -12.27
CA ALA A 43 8.70 -38.76 -11.89
C ALA A 43 8.74 -37.90 -13.15
N ALA A 44 7.70 -37.08 -13.34
CA ALA A 44 7.77 -35.91 -14.18
C ALA A 44 7.78 -34.70 -13.26
N SER A 45 8.99 -34.25 -12.90
CA SER A 45 9.22 -32.94 -12.30
C SER A 45 8.71 -31.89 -13.28
N ARG A 46 7.46 -31.46 -13.10
CA ARG A 46 6.92 -30.31 -13.81
C ARG A 46 7.67 -29.10 -13.27
N PRO A 47 8.34 -28.29 -14.11
CA PRO A 47 8.98 -27.08 -13.63
C PRO A 47 7.87 -26.23 -13.02
N ALA A 48 8.09 -25.75 -11.80
CA ALA A 48 7.22 -24.79 -11.14
C ALA A 48 7.13 -23.57 -12.07
N ALA A 49 6.10 -23.55 -12.90
CA ALA A 49 5.69 -22.37 -13.62
C ALA A 49 5.51 -21.31 -12.53
N SER A 50 6.39 -20.31 -12.58
CA SER A 50 6.38 -19.11 -11.77
C SER A 50 4.93 -18.66 -11.64
N GLN A 51 4.34 -18.95 -10.47
CA GLN A 51 2.99 -18.54 -10.15
C GLN A 51 3.04 -17.02 -10.14
N SER A 52 2.49 -16.40 -11.17
CA SER A 52 2.17 -14.99 -11.16
C SER A 52 1.41 -14.73 -9.86
N ALA A 53 2.10 -14.13 -8.89
CA ALA A 53 1.59 -13.97 -7.54
C ALA A 53 0.30 -13.16 -7.66
N LYS A 54 -0.84 -13.83 -7.49
CA LYS A 54 -2.12 -13.13 -7.34
C LYS A 54 -1.93 -12.14 -6.20
N PRO A 55 -2.36 -10.87 -6.35
CA PRO A 55 -2.31 -9.91 -5.27
C PRO A 55 -2.92 -10.56 -4.02
N SER A 56 -2.15 -10.62 -2.93
CA SER A 56 -2.66 -11.14 -1.67
C SER A 56 -3.92 -10.34 -1.32
N ALA A 57 -4.94 -10.98 -0.74
CA ALA A 57 -6.17 -10.31 -0.33
C ALA A 57 -5.90 -9.12 0.62
N ASN A 58 -4.74 -9.10 1.29
CA ASN A 58 -4.30 -8.07 2.21
C ASN A 58 -3.24 -7.11 1.63
N ALA A 59 -2.97 -7.17 0.32
CA ALA A 59 -1.94 -6.34 -0.31
C ALA A 59 -2.34 -4.84 -0.30
N ASP A 60 -1.38 -3.96 -0.02
CA ASP A 60 -1.54 -2.53 -0.20
C ASP A 60 -1.53 -2.20 -1.69
N ALA A 61 -2.71 -2.10 -2.30
CA ALA A 61 -2.85 -1.91 -3.75
C ALA A 61 -2.16 -0.63 -4.26
N GLY A 62 -2.14 0.44 -3.46
CA GLY A 62 -1.51 1.70 -3.86
C GLY A 62 0.02 1.65 -3.84
N LEU A 63 0.60 1.05 -2.80
CA LEU A 63 2.04 0.81 -2.75
C LEU A 63 2.44 -0.19 -3.83
N ALA A 64 1.69 -1.28 -3.99
CA ALA A 64 1.95 -2.31 -4.99
C ALA A 64 1.92 -1.76 -6.42
N ALA A 65 1.01 -0.83 -6.72
CA ALA A 65 0.97 -0.17 -8.02
C ALA A 65 2.24 0.66 -8.29
N LEU A 66 2.87 1.23 -7.26
CA LEU A 66 4.07 2.06 -7.35
C LEU A 66 5.33 1.22 -7.47
N ILE A 67 5.55 0.28 -6.56
CA ILE A 67 6.77 -0.53 -6.47
C ILE A 67 6.70 -1.83 -7.27
N LYS A 68 5.56 -2.09 -7.95
CA LYS A 68 5.30 -3.27 -8.79
C LYS A 68 5.36 -4.61 -8.04
N GLU A 69 5.09 -4.59 -6.73
CA GLU A 69 5.16 -5.77 -5.87
C GLU A 69 4.03 -5.76 -4.84
N SER A 70 3.42 -6.93 -4.60
CA SER A 70 2.37 -7.08 -3.60
C SER A 70 2.96 -7.12 -2.19
N VAL A 71 2.66 -6.11 -1.37
CA VAL A 71 3.10 -6.01 0.03
C VAL A 71 1.90 -5.99 0.98
N ASP A 72 1.89 -6.87 1.99
CA ASP A 72 0.94 -6.77 3.11
C ASP A 72 1.51 -5.85 4.19
N LEU A 73 1.22 -4.56 4.06
CA LEU A 73 1.80 -3.54 4.92
C LEU A 73 1.35 -3.67 6.39
N ASN A 74 0.20 -4.29 6.65
CA ASN A 74 -0.28 -4.52 8.01
C ASN A 74 0.58 -5.55 8.77
N ARG A 75 1.36 -6.36 8.03
CA ARG A 75 2.23 -7.39 8.58
C ARG A 75 3.72 -7.06 8.49
N ALA A 76 4.10 -6.01 7.75
CA ALA A 76 5.49 -5.59 7.58
C ALA A 76 6.19 -5.33 8.91
N THR A 77 7.26 -6.05 9.21
CA THR A 77 8.05 -5.97 10.44
C THR A 77 8.94 -4.73 10.48
N ALA A 78 9.56 -4.46 11.64
CA ALA A 78 10.50 -3.36 11.79
C ALA A 78 11.66 -3.44 10.79
N ASP A 79 12.25 -4.62 10.63
CA ASP A 79 13.40 -4.88 9.75
C ASP A 79 13.05 -4.74 8.25
N GLU A 80 11.77 -4.87 7.89
CA GLU A 80 11.29 -4.70 6.51
C GLU A 80 11.02 -3.22 6.15
N MET A 81 10.81 -2.36 7.15
CA MET A 81 10.45 -0.95 6.89
C MET A 81 11.49 -0.18 6.07
N PRO A 82 12.81 -0.27 6.35
CA PRO A 82 13.82 0.47 5.60
C PRO A 82 13.80 0.11 4.11
N ASP A 83 13.71 -1.18 3.78
CA ASP A 83 13.62 -1.64 2.40
C ASP A 83 12.34 -1.16 1.71
N LEU A 84 11.18 -1.20 2.38
CA LEU A 84 9.93 -0.69 1.84
C LEU A 84 9.97 0.81 1.53
N TYR A 85 10.56 1.63 2.40
CA TYR A 85 10.75 3.05 2.12
C TYR A 85 11.77 3.29 1.00
N GLY A 86 12.85 2.51 0.95
CA GLY A 86 13.85 2.56 -0.12
C GLY A 86 13.21 2.30 -1.48
N ARG A 87 12.49 1.19 -1.63
CA ARG A 87 11.75 0.86 -2.86
C ARG A 87 10.71 1.91 -3.23
N PHE A 88 10.00 2.46 -2.26
CA PHE A 88 9.06 3.56 -2.50
C PHE A 88 9.76 4.79 -3.09
N ILE A 89 10.87 5.25 -2.48
CA ILE A 89 11.53 6.47 -2.96
C ILE A 89 12.21 6.24 -4.32
N ASP A 90 12.72 5.05 -4.58
CA ASP A 90 13.30 4.70 -5.87
C ASP A 90 12.25 4.70 -6.98
N ALA A 91 11.06 4.12 -6.73
CA ALA A 91 9.94 4.20 -7.66
C ALA A 91 9.52 5.66 -7.93
N VAL A 92 9.49 6.52 -6.90
CA VAL A 92 9.21 7.96 -7.08
C VAL A 92 10.29 8.62 -7.94
N ARG A 93 11.57 8.39 -7.65
CA ARG A 93 12.68 8.98 -8.41
C ARG A 93 12.61 8.59 -9.87
N GLU A 94 12.38 7.32 -10.15
CA GLU A 94 12.28 6.79 -11.50
C GLU A 94 11.08 7.38 -12.25
N GLN A 95 9.91 7.45 -11.61
CA GLN A 95 8.66 7.64 -12.34
C GLN A 95 8.07 9.05 -12.30
N ARG A 96 8.52 9.91 -11.37
CA ARG A 96 7.90 11.22 -11.10
C ARG A 96 7.79 12.17 -12.29
N ARG A 97 8.64 12.02 -13.32
CA ARG A 97 8.70 12.95 -14.46
C ARG A 97 7.52 12.78 -15.40
N GLN A 98 6.95 11.58 -15.48
CA GLN A 98 5.78 11.24 -16.31
C GLN A 98 4.46 11.19 -15.53
N TRP A 99 4.51 11.41 -14.21
CA TRP A 99 3.34 11.29 -13.35
C TRP A 99 2.32 12.40 -13.56
N THR A 100 1.06 11.97 -13.64
CA THR A 100 -0.11 12.83 -13.53
C THR A 100 -0.31 13.31 -12.09
N GLU A 101 -1.18 14.29 -11.87
CA GLU A 101 -1.57 14.71 -10.52
C GLU A 101 -2.15 13.55 -9.71
N ARG A 102 -2.93 12.67 -10.34
CA ARG A 102 -3.47 11.48 -9.70
C ARG A 102 -2.37 10.55 -9.19
N ASP A 103 -1.30 10.37 -9.96
CA ASP A 103 -0.17 9.52 -9.56
C ASP A 103 0.55 10.12 -8.34
N TRP A 104 0.71 11.43 -8.29
CA TRP A 104 1.24 12.13 -7.11
C TRP A 104 0.36 11.98 -5.87
N THR A 105 -0.96 12.03 -6.03
CA THR A 105 -1.92 11.76 -4.94
C THR A 105 -1.79 10.32 -4.46
N ASN A 106 -1.78 9.35 -5.37
CA ASN A 106 -1.62 7.93 -5.03
C ASN A 106 -0.31 7.67 -4.27
N ALA A 107 0.79 8.31 -4.68
CA ALA A 107 2.08 8.21 -3.99
C ALA A 107 2.04 8.86 -2.59
N SER A 108 1.33 9.97 -2.42
CA SER A 108 1.13 10.62 -1.12
C SER A 108 0.32 9.73 -0.17
N ASP A 109 -0.70 9.04 -0.69
CA ASP A 109 -1.52 8.12 0.10
C ASP A 109 -0.72 6.87 0.49
N ALA A 110 0.08 6.32 -0.44
CA ALA A 110 0.99 5.22 -0.14
C ALA A 110 2.02 5.60 0.94
N LEU A 111 2.63 6.79 0.86
CA LEU A 111 3.51 7.28 1.90
C LEU A 111 2.80 7.42 3.25
N SER A 112 1.54 7.87 3.24
CA SER A 112 0.75 8.02 4.47
C SER A 112 0.50 6.67 5.16
N ARG A 113 0.23 5.62 4.38
CA ARG A 113 0.09 4.25 4.90
C ARG A 113 1.42 3.67 5.39
N LEU A 114 2.52 3.87 4.65
CA LEU A 114 3.87 3.51 5.11
C LEU A 114 4.19 4.16 6.46
N ASN A 115 3.88 5.46 6.61
CA ASN A 115 4.07 6.18 7.86
C ASN A 115 3.21 5.63 8.98
N ALA A 116 1.94 5.29 8.71
CA ALA A 116 1.09 4.66 9.71
C ALA A 116 1.68 3.34 10.22
N ARG A 117 2.21 2.51 9.31
CA ARG A 117 2.89 1.27 9.72
C ARG A 117 4.17 1.53 10.48
N TYR A 118 4.99 2.47 10.01
CA TYR A 118 6.22 2.89 10.69
C TYR A 118 5.95 3.24 12.16
N GLU A 119 4.92 4.04 12.46
CA GLU A 119 4.63 4.43 13.84
C GLU A 119 4.29 3.23 14.75
N VAL A 120 3.72 2.15 14.20
CA VAL A 120 3.42 0.91 14.94
C VAL A 120 4.70 0.14 15.29
N VAL A 121 5.69 0.10 14.40
CA VAL A 121 6.87 -0.77 14.54
C VAL A 121 8.17 -0.01 14.86
N ARG A 122 8.16 1.32 14.90
CA ARG A 122 9.35 2.19 15.02
C ARG A 122 10.27 1.90 16.21
N THR A 123 9.74 1.32 17.29
CA THR A 123 10.54 1.00 18.48
C THR A 123 11.48 -0.18 18.24
N GLY A 124 11.16 -1.04 17.27
CA GLY A 124 12.02 -2.14 16.82
C GLY A 124 13.01 -1.75 15.73
N ILE A 125 12.91 -0.54 15.17
CA ILE A 125 13.83 -0.04 14.14
C ILE A 125 15.01 0.64 14.84
N ASP A 126 16.24 0.31 14.45
CA ASP A 126 17.43 0.95 14.98
C ASP A 126 17.50 2.45 14.60
N MET A 127 18.41 3.17 15.26
CA MET A 127 18.49 4.62 15.08
C MET A 127 18.91 5.05 13.68
N GLU A 128 19.84 4.33 13.05
CA GLU A 128 20.35 4.67 11.72
C GLU A 128 19.24 4.51 10.68
N ASP A 129 18.53 3.39 10.73
CA ASP A 129 17.43 3.10 9.80
C ASP A 129 16.26 4.07 9.97
N ARG A 130 15.95 4.50 11.21
CA ARG A 130 14.97 5.57 11.43
C ARG A 130 15.40 6.89 10.78
N ILE A 131 16.67 7.26 10.87
CA ILE A 131 17.21 8.48 10.23
C ILE A 131 17.12 8.36 8.70
N ARG A 132 17.44 7.19 8.16
CA ARG A 132 17.32 6.91 6.72
C ARG A 132 15.88 7.05 6.23
N ILE A 133 14.92 6.46 6.95
CA ILE A 133 13.49 6.59 6.69
C ILE A 133 13.04 8.07 6.71
N ARG A 134 13.44 8.84 7.73
CA ARG A 134 13.12 10.28 7.80
C ARG A 134 13.68 11.06 6.61
N SER A 135 14.88 10.71 6.15
CA SER A 135 15.51 11.34 5.00
C SER A 135 14.70 11.08 3.71
N TRP A 136 14.25 9.85 3.47
CA TRP A 136 13.39 9.51 2.33
C TRP A 136 12.00 10.16 2.40
N GLN A 137 11.41 10.25 3.59
CA GLN A 137 10.17 11.01 3.79
C GLN A 137 10.34 12.48 3.39
N GLY A 138 11.44 13.11 3.82
CA GLY A 138 11.78 14.49 3.48
C GLY A 138 12.00 14.67 1.98
N GLU A 139 12.72 13.74 1.35
CA GLU A 139 12.97 13.76 -0.09
C GLU A 139 11.66 13.74 -0.90
N PHE A 140 10.74 12.83 -0.58
CA PHE A 140 9.44 12.79 -1.26
C PHE A 140 8.70 14.13 -1.15
N ARG A 141 8.69 14.76 0.03
CA ARG A 141 8.02 16.05 0.23
C ARG A 141 8.65 17.17 -0.58
N THR A 142 9.98 17.18 -0.69
CA THR A 142 10.70 18.13 -1.55
C THR A 142 10.33 17.93 -3.02
N LEU A 143 10.31 16.68 -3.51
CA LEU A 143 9.94 16.36 -4.89
C LEU A 143 8.49 16.75 -5.21
N GLN A 144 7.56 16.44 -4.29
CA GLN A 144 6.15 16.81 -4.42
C GLN A 144 5.97 18.34 -4.39
N GLY A 145 6.71 19.05 -3.54
CA GLY A 145 6.72 20.50 -3.48
C GLY A 145 7.18 21.13 -4.80
N ALA A 146 8.29 20.64 -5.36
CA ALA A 146 8.80 21.10 -6.65
C ALA A 146 7.77 20.91 -7.78
N ARG A 147 7.07 19.76 -7.81
CA ARG A 147 5.99 19.52 -8.79
C ARG A 147 4.88 20.56 -8.69
N LYS A 148 4.42 20.87 -7.47
CA LYS A 148 3.35 21.86 -7.22
C LYS A 148 3.76 23.27 -7.64
N VAL A 149 5.03 23.64 -7.44
CA VAL A 149 5.54 24.93 -7.91
C VAL A 149 5.52 25.00 -9.44
N ASN A 150 6.02 23.97 -10.13
CA ASN A 150 6.02 23.93 -11.60
C ASN A 150 4.61 24.03 -12.17
N GLN A 151 3.64 23.31 -11.60
CA GLN A 151 2.24 23.38 -12.01
C GLN A 151 1.68 24.82 -11.94
N LYS A 152 1.91 25.52 -10.83
CA LYS A 152 1.45 26.91 -10.67
C LYS A 152 2.09 27.86 -11.69
N LEU A 153 3.35 27.63 -12.05
CA LEU A 153 4.03 28.43 -13.08
C LEU A 153 3.42 28.19 -14.46
N ASP A 154 3.12 26.94 -14.80
CA ASP A 154 2.49 26.58 -16.06
C ASP A 154 1.09 27.21 -16.17
N GLU A 155 0.27 27.11 -15.12
CA GLU A 155 -1.07 27.74 -15.04
C GLU A 155 -1.00 29.26 -15.23
N LYS A 156 -0.03 29.91 -14.58
CA LYS A 156 0.17 31.37 -14.72
C LYS A 156 0.56 31.75 -16.15
N ASN A 157 1.42 30.97 -16.80
CA ASN A 157 1.88 31.25 -18.16
C ASN A 157 0.76 31.08 -19.20
N VAL A 158 -0.20 30.18 -18.97
CA VAL A 158 -1.38 30.03 -19.82
C VAL A 158 -2.29 31.25 -19.73
N ASN A 159 -2.48 31.82 -18.53
CA ASN A 159 -3.42 32.93 -18.30
C ASN A 159 -2.89 34.33 -18.69
N VAL A 160 -1.67 34.42 -19.24
CA VAL A 160 -1.04 35.67 -19.69
C VAL A 160 -1.09 35.82 -21.22
N LYS A 161 -1.49 34.77 -21.96
CA LYS A 161 -1.70 34.81 -23.42
C LYS A 161 -3.16 35.07 -23.76
#